data_AF-A0A9X0UJS3-F1
#
_entry.id   AF-A0A9X0UJS3-F1
#
_cell.length_a   1.000
_cell.length_b   1.000
_cell.length_c   1.000
_cell.angle_alpha   90.00
_cell.angle_beta   90.00
_cell.angle_gamma   90.00
#
_symmetry.space_group_name_H-M   'P 1'
#
loop_
_entity.id
_entity.type
_entity.pdbx_description
1 polymer ?
#
loop_
_entity_poly.entity_id
_entity_poly.type
_entity_poly.pdbx_seq_one_letter_code
_entity_poly.pdbx_strand_id
1 'polypeptide(L)' 'MIKPEHPPLSVARQCQLVSISRSGFYHRPAGETALNLELMRLIDAQFLETPWYGARQMARHLRREG' A
#
# COMPACT_ATOMS: atom_id res chain seq x y z
N MET A 1 -9.61 -19.62 -10.43
CA MET A 1 -8.55 -19.59 -9.41
C MET A 1 -7.23 -19.96 -10.08
N ILE A 2 -6.17 -19.18 -9.89
CA ILE A 2 -4.83 -19.46 -10.47
C ILE A 2 -4.09 -20.45 -9.58
N LYS A 3 -3.51 -21.49 -10.17
CA LYS A 3 -2.77 -22.56 -9.48
C LYS A 3 -1.36 -22.68 -10.09
N PRO A 4 -0.29 -22.42 -9.33
CA PRO A 4 1.09 -22.57 -9.83
C PRO A 4 1.39 -23.98 -10.34
N GLU A 5 0.86 -25.00 -9.67
CA GLU A 5 1.08 -26.42 -9.97
C GLU A 5 0.15 -26.97 -11.08
N HIS A 6 -0.45 -26.12 -11.92
CA HIS A 6 -1.41 -26.58 -12.93
C HIS A 6 -0.69 -27.25 -14.13
N PRO A 7 -0.86 -28.56 -14.33
CA PRO A 7 0.02 -29.34 -15.23
C PRO A 7 0.05 -28.87 -16.69
N PRO A 8 -1.08 -28.47 -17.33
CA PRO A 8 -1.03 -27.98 -18.72
C PRO A 8 -0.98 -26.46 -18.88
N LEU A 9 -1.08 -25.65 -17.82
CA LEU A 9 -1.21 -24.19 -17.96
C LEU A 9 -0.26 -23.44 -17.03
N SER A 10 0.63 -22.63 -17.61
CA SER A 10 1.46 -21.71 -16.84
C SER A 10 0.63 -20.67 -16.10
N VAL A 11 1.16 -20.14 -14.99
CA VAL A 11 0.57 -19.00 -14.26
C VAL A 11 0.28 -17.83 -15.21
N ALA A 12 1.17 -17.57 -16.17
CA ALA A 12 0.99 -16.52 -17.17
C ALA A 12 -0.27 -16.73 -18.02
N ARG A 13 -0.49 -17.96 -18.51
CA ARG A 13 -1.68 -18.28 -19.30
C ARG A 13 -2.95 -18.23 -18.46
N GLN A 14 -2.89 -18.69 -17.22
CA GLN A 14 -4.01 -18.61 -16.29
C GLN A 14 -4.38 -17.15 -15.98
N CYS A 15 -3.39 -16.27 -15.73
CA CYS A 15 -3.60 -14.83 -15.54
C CYS A 15 -4.29 -14.18 -16.75
N GLN A 16 -3.86 -14.52 -17.97
CA GLN A 16 -4.49 -14.04 -19.20
C GLN A 16 -5.95 -14.47 -19.33
N LEU A 17 -6.26 -15.73 -19.01
CA LEU A 17 -7.62 -16.28 -19.12
C LEU A 17 -8.61 -15.62 -18.15
N VAL A 18 -8.14 -15.17 -17.00
CA VAL A 18 -8.98 -14.50 -15.98
C VAL A 18 -8.81 -12.98 -15.97
N SER A 19 -8.13 -12.41 -16.98
CA SER A 19 -7.92 -10.98 -17.16
C SER A 19 -7.29 -10.26 -15.95
N ILE A 20 -6.32 -10.90 -15.27
CA ILE A 20 -5.53 -10.25 -14.22
C ILE A 20 -4.06 -10.13 -14.61
N SER A 21 -3.38 -9.13 -14.05
CA SER A 21 -1.94 -8.98 -14.23
C SER A 21 -1.17 -10.06 -13.44
N ARG A 22 -0.06 -10.54 -14.02
CA ARG A 22 0.85 -11.45 -13.31
C ARG A 22 1.45 -10.80 -12.06
N SER A 23 1.75 -9.51 -12.13
CA SER A 23 2.28 -8.75 -10.99
C SER A 23 1.30 -8.73 -9.83
N GLY A 24 0.01 -8.52 -10.10
CA GLY A 24 -1.05 -8.59 -9.08
C GLY A 24 -1.17 -9.97 -8.44
N PHE A 25 -1.01 -11.04 -9.22
CA PHE A 25 -1.03 -12.41 -8.68
C PHE A 25 0.14 -12.68 -7.70
N TYR A 26 1.34 -12.19 -8.00
CA TYR A 26 2.50 -12.35 -7.12
C TYR A 26 2.56 -11.32 -5.99
N HIS A 27 1.83 -10.22 -6.11
CA HIS A 27 1.80 -9.19 -5.09
C HIS A 27 1.19 -9.75 -3.81
N ARG A 28 2.00 -9.81 -2.76
CA ARG A 28 1.52 -10.05 -1.40
C ARG A 28 1.38 -8.68 -0.75
N PRO A 29 0.17 -8.26 -0.36
CA PRO A 29 0.02 -7.04 0.41
C PRO A 29 0.80 -7.23 1.72
N ALA A 30 1.83 -6.42 1.92
CA ALA A 30 2.45 -6.28 3.22
C ALA A 30 1.56 -5.35 4.06
N GLY A 31 1.30 -5.72 5.30
CA GLY A 31 0.69 -4.80 6.26
C GLY A 31 1.63 -3.65 6.59
N GLU A 32 1.07 -2.57 7.13
CA GLU A 32 1.87 -1.42 7.57
C GLU A 32 2.58 -1.71 8.89
N THR A 33 3.76 -1.12 9.08
CA THR A 33 4.48 -1.20 10.37
C THR A 33 3.73 -0.40 11.43
N ALA A 34 3.91 -0.76 12.72
CA ALA A 34 3.30 -0.03 13.82
C ALA A 34 3.68 1.46 13.81
N LEU A 35 4.94 1.77 13.47
CA LEU A 35 5.41 3.14 13.31
C LEU A 35 4.67 3.86 12.17
N ASN A 36 4.48 3.22 11.02
CA ASN A 36 3.79 3.85 9.90
C ASN A 36 2.31 4.09 10.20
N LEU A 37 1.65 3.16 10.88
CA LEU A 37 0.28 3.33 11.34
C LEU A 37 0.15 4.52 12.30
N GLU A 38 1.12 4.70 13.21
CA GLU A 38 1.13 5.84 14.11
C GLU A 38 1.34 7.16 13.38
N LEU A 39 2.30 7.19 12.44
CA LEU A 39 2.51 8.36 11.59
C LEU A 39 1.26 8.72 10.77
N MET A 40 0.54 7.73 10.22
CA MET A 40 -0.72 7.96 9.51
C MET A 40 -1.76 8.63 10.41
N ARG A 41 -1.90 8.18 11.67
CA ARG A 41 -2.83 8.82 12.63
C ARG A 41 -2.45 10.25 12.96
N LEU A 42 -1.16 10.53 13.17
CA LEU A 42 -0.68 11.88 13.44
C LEU A 42 -0.90 12.81 12.24
N ILE A 43 -0.69 12.31 11.02
CA ILE A 43 -0.98 13.06 9.79
C ILE A 43 -2.46 13.39 9.70
N ASP A 44 -3.35 12.42 9.94
CA ASP A 44 -4.80 12.63 9.89
C ASP A 44 -5.25 13.66 10.94
N ALA A 45 -4.77 13.55 12.18
CA ALA A 45 -5.08 14.51 13.24
C ALA A 45 -4.61 15.93 12.86
N GLN A 46 -3.36 16.08 12.42
CA GLN A 46 -2.80 17.37 12.05
C GLN A 46 -3.49 17.98 10.81
N PHE A 47 -3.96 17.14 9.89
CA PHE A 47 -4.71 17.62 8.73
C PHE A 47 -6.05 18.21 9.13
N LEU A 48 -6.75 17.62 10.11
CA LEU A 48 -8.00 18.16 10.64
C LEU A 48 -7.79 19.50 11.36
N GLU A 49 -6.68 19.66 12.08
CA GLU A 49 -6.34 20.93 12.73
C GLU A 49 -5.87 22.00 11.74
N THR A 50 -5.11 21.59 10.71
CA THR A 50 -4.48 22.49 9.75
C THR A 50 -4.70 22.02 8.30
N PRO A 51 -5.93 22.15 7.76
CA PRO A 51 -6.30 21.62 6.44
C PRO A 51 -5.61 22.33 5.26
N TRP A 52 -4.84 23.38 5.55
CA TRP A 52 -4.04 24.13 4.58
C TRP A 52 -2.56 23.74 4.58
N TYR A 53 -2.13 22.80 5.44
CA TYR A 53 -0.75 22.30 5.42
C TYR A 53 -0.48 21.50 4.15
N GLY A 54 0.51 21.94 3.38
CA GLY A 54 1.12 21.10 2.35
C GLY A 54 2.06 20.05 2.96
N ALA A 55 2.43 19.04 2.18
CA ALA A 55 3.29 17.92 2.63
C ALA A 55 4.60 18.38 3.33
N ARG A 56 5.22 19.47 2.86
CA ARG A 56 6.44 20.03 3.48
C ARG A 56 6.18 20.66 4.85
N GLN A 57 5.01 21.26 5.06
CA GLN A 57 4.63 21.82 6.35
C GLN A 57 4.30 20.71 7.34
N MET A 58 3.49 19.73 6.90
CA MET A 58 3.17 18.52 7.66
C MET A 58 4.44 17.81 8.15
N ALA A 59 5.39 17.53 7.23
CA ALA A 59 6.63 16.86 7.58
C ALA A 59 7.50 17.68 8.56
N ARG A 60 7.55 19.02 8.44
CA ARG A 60 8.29 19.86 9.40
C ARG A 60 7.61 19.93 10.75
N HIS A 61 6.29 19.91 10.80
CA HIS A 61 5.51 19.90 12.03
C HIS A 61 5.75 18.59 12.79
N LEU A 62 5.51 17.44 12.16
CA LEU A 62 5.71 16.12 12.79
C LEU A 62 7.16 15.88 13.23
N ARG A 63 8.15 16.41 12.49
CA ARG A 63 9.57 16.35 12.90
C ARG A 63 9.91 17.20 14.12
N ARG A 64 9.07 18.17 14.50
CA ARG A 64 9.26 18.98 15.71
C ARG A 64 8.57 18.38 16.93
N GLU A 65 7.57 17.53 16.70
CA GLU A 65 6.88 16.78 17.75
C GLU A 65 7.62 15.50 18.15
N GLY A 66 8.64 15.10 17.37
CA GLY A 66 9.54 13.97 17.63
C GLY A 66 10.90 14.38 18.16
#